data_AF-A0A519ZC12-F1
#
_entry.id   AF-A0A519ZC12-F1
#
_cell.length_a   1.000
_cell.length_b   1.000
_cell.length_c   1.000
_cell.angle_alpha   90.00
_cell.angle_beta   90.00
_cell.angle_gamma   90.00
#
_symmetry.space_group_name_H-M   'P 1'
#
loop_
_entity.id
_entity.type
_entity.pdbx_description
1 polymer ?
#
loop_
_entity_poly.entity_id
_entity_poly.type
_entity_poly.pdbx_seq_one_letter_code
_entity_poly.pdbx_strand_id
1 'polypeptide(L)'
;IQGWGVNQDGKTNGITAPNAESQKALIQDVYDKYHIDPNSIQLIEAHGTGTKLGDPIEIEGLTESFKKYTQNKHYCALGSVKSNIGHCLTAAGMSGFIKLMLALQHKKLPPTIHFEKLNEHIGLDNTPFYVNSKLQHWDLNGAEKRQAAVSSFGFSGTNAHVVVAEYVNVDAREPSSVITQNGKFIIPLSAKNNEQLQQKAADLLKFIQANEPINFLNLAYTLQVGRDAMEERLGFLVSSVDQLASKISAYIKGEKDIEDVYQGQVKSNKAGMSIISQDDDMRETIINKWINTNRLSKVLDLWVKGLEFDWSKLYGTIKPQRITLPNYPFAKERYWIDAVETIHVKSAVASPEVFHPLLHSRTSDLIDQGYSSSFSGSSELIVSDAGSKNKLQRISLPTYPFAKVRCWIQSAPQQNYKIEVSADKKLKLVKNLESIEDIINKIDDESIETNQAVKLLKTLA
;
A
#
# COMPACT_ATOMS: atom_id res chain seq x y z
N ILE A 1 -0.58 -22.07 -4.88
CA ILE A 1 0.80 -21.99 -4.35
C ILE A 1 1.37 -23.41 -4.37
N GLN A 2 2.58 -23.60 -4.89
CA GLN A 2 3.24 -24.91 -5.01
C GLN A 2 4.28 -25.14 -3.91
N GLY A 3 4.95 -24.07 -3.46
CA GLY A 3 5.92 -24.13 -2.38
C GLY A 3 6.17 -22.74 -1.80
N TRP A 4 6.67 -22.69 -0.57
CA TRP A 4 7.04 -21.45 0.11
C TRP A 4 8.04 -21.72 1.23
N GLY A 5 8.78 -20.68 1.63
CA GLY A 5 9.70 -20.77 2.75
C GLY A 5 10.02 -19.40 3.32
N VAL A 6 10.61 -19.41 4.52
CA VAL A 6 11.17 -18.25 5.19
C VAL A 6 12.49 -18.61 5.85
N ASN A 7 13.42 -17.66 5.92
CA ASN A 7 14.65 -17.79 6.72
C ASN A 7 15.13 -16.41 7.20
N GLN A 8 16.36 -16.34 7.71
CA GLN A 8 16.95 -15.10 8.21
C GLN A 8 18.41 -14.94 7.74
N ASP A 9 18.81 -13.71 7.44
CA ASP A 9 20.14 -13.35 6.90
C ASP A 9 21.32 -13.69 7.82
N GLY A 10 21.06 -13.82 9.12
CA GLY A 10 22.02 -14.12 10.16
C GLY A 10 22.95 -12.94 10.43
N LYS A 11 24.25 -13.25 10.53
CA LYS A 11 25.28 -12.25 10.77
C LYS A 11 25.70 -11.60 9.46
N THR A 12 25.43 -10.31 9.31
CA THR A 12 25.82 -9.49 8.16
C THR A 12 26.59 -8.24 8.58
N ASN A 13 27.11 -7.48 7.61
CA ASN A 13 27.87 -6.22 7.81
C ASN A 13 26.94 -5.04 8.15
N GLY A 14 26.17 -5.19 9.22
CA GLY A 14 25.12 -4.27 9.64
C GLY A 14 23.75 -4.94 9.52
N ILE A 15 22.86 -4.66 10.48
CA ILE A 15 21.56 -5.36 10.61
C ILE A 15 20.68 -5.28 9.36
N THR A 16 20.90 -4.26 8.52
CA THR A 16 20.15 -4.00 7.28
C THR A 16 20.82 -4.50 6.01
N ALA A 17 22.04 -5.05 6.11
CA ALA A 17 22.76 -5.56 4.95
C ALA A 17 22.21 -6.94 4.56
N PRO A 18 21.76 -7.15 3.31
CA PRO A 18 21.24 -8.43 2.86
C PRO A 18 22.34 -9.49 2.70
N ASN A 19 21.97 -10.77 2.69
CA ASN A 19 22.90 -11.90 2.54
C ASN A 19 22.53 -12.80 1.35
N ALA A 20 23.35 -12.78 0.29
CA ALA A 20 23.15 -13.59 -0.92
C ALA A 20 23.08 -15.10 -0.62
N GLU A 21 23.92 -15.62 0.28
CA GLU A 21 23.93 -17.03 0.64
C GLU A 21 22.67 -17.43 1.41
N SER A 22 22.15 -16.56 2.28
CA SER A 22 20.87 -16.81 2.95
C SER A 22 19.70 -16.80 1.98
N GLN A 23 19.67 -15.87 1.02
CA GLN A 23 18.64 -15.86 -0.03
C GLN A 23 18.71 -17.10 -0.92
N LYS A 24 19.91 -17.49 -1.35
CA LYS A 24 20.16 -18.72 -2.09
C LYS A 24 19.70 -19.96 -1.33
N ALA A 25 20.08 -20.08 -0.06
CA ALA A 25 19.71 -21.21 0.79
C ALA A 25 18.18 -21.31 0.95
N LEU A 26 17.49 -20.17 1.13
CA LEU A 26 16.03 -20.13 1.16
C LEU A 26 15.42 -20.64 -0.15
N ILE A 27 15.88 -20.11 -1.27
CA ILE A 27 15.32 -20.44 -2.59
C ILE A 27 15.55 -21.94 -2.88
N GLN A 28 16.75 -22.45 -2.63
CA GLN A 28 17.07 -23.86 -2.80
C GLN A 28 16.26 -24.77 -1.86
N ASP A 29 16.10 -24.40 -0.59
CA ASP A 29 15.27 -25.14 0.37
C ASP A 29 13.82 -25.25 -0.14
N VAL A 30 13.23 -24.16 -0.63
CA VAL A 30 11.88 -24.18 -1.21
C VAL A 30 11.80 -25.11 -2.41
N TYR A 31 12.80 -25.09 -3.30
CA TYR A 31 12.78 -25.93 -4.50
C TYR A 31 12.97 -27.41 -4.17
N ASP A 32 13.93 -27.74 -3.31
CA ASP A 32 14.20 -29.10 -2.87
C ASP A 32 13.01 -29.69 -2.08
N LYS A 33 12.50 -28.93 -1.09
CA LYS A 33 11.43 -29.38 -0.18
C LYS A 33 10.10 -29.64 -0.89
N TYR A 34 9.79 -28.85 -1.91
CA TYR A 34 8.52 -28.95 -2.66
C TYR A 34 8.69 -29.61 -4.03
N HIS A 35 9.88 -30.15 -4.34
CA HIS A 35 10.20 -30.80 -5.61
C HIS A 35 9.86 -29.93 -6.83
N ILE A 36 10.25 -28.67 -6.78
CA ILE A 36 10.01 -27.69 -7.85
C ILE A 36 11.25 -27.62 -8.74
N ASP A 37 11.07 -27.87 -10.04
CA ASP A 37 12.14 -27.70 -11.03
C ASP A 37 12.29 -26.21 -11.42
N PRO A 38 13.45 -25.57 -11.16
CA PRO A 38 13.65 -24.16 -11.55
C PRO A 38 13.64 -23.93 -13.06
N ASN A 39 13.79 -24.95 -13.91
CA ASN A 39 13.60 -24.82 -15.36
C ASN A 39 12.17 -24.45 -15.76
N SER A 40 11.18 -24.77 -14.92
CA SER A 40 9.78 -24.45 -15.22
C SER A 40 9.35 -23.08 -14.70
N ILE A 41 10.21 -22.39 -13.93
CA ILE A 41 9.94 -21.03 -13.42
C ILE A 41 10.31 -20.02 -14.49
N GLN A 42 9.32 -19.26 -14.96
CA GLN A 42 9.45 -18.35 -16.11
C GLN A 42 9.39 -16.88 -15.72
N LEU A 43 9.03 -16.57 -14.47
CA LEU A 43 8.99 -15.22 -13.93
C LEU A 43 9.41 -15.22 -12.47
N ILE A 44 10.34 -14.35 -12.12
CA ILE A 44 10.64 -13.95 -10.75
C ILE A 44 10.13 -12.52 -10.56
N GLU A 45 9.14 -12.38 -9.68
CA GLU A 45 8.80 -11.12 -9.06
C GLU A 45 9.78 -10.87 -7.91
N ALA A 46 10.84 -10.14 -8.22
CA ALA A 46 11.93 -9.84 -7.31
C ALA A 46 11.49 -8.93 -6.17
N HIS A 47 12.25 -8.92 -5.08
CA HIS A 47 12.17 -7.90 -4.06
C HIS A 47 12.52 -6.53 -4.68
N GLY A 48 13.60 -6.42 -5.47
CA GLY A 48 13.88 -5.36 -6.43
C GLY A 48 13.55 -3.96 -5.92
N THR A 49 14.33 -3.48 -4.95
CA THR A 49 14.11 -2.20 -4.28
C THR A 49 14.80 -1.03 -4.97
N GLY A 50 15.60 -1.29 -6.00
CA GLY A 50 16.32 -0.27 -6.74
C GLY A 50 17.54 0.26 -5.99
N THR A 51 18.07 -0.50 -5.03
CA THR A 51 19.24 -0.09 -4.25
C THR A 51 20.52 -0.53 -4.93
N LYS A 52 21.56 0.34 -4.89
CA LYS A 52 22.85 0.05 -5.56
C LYS A 52 23.49 -1.26 -5.09
N LEU A 53 23.31 -1.60 -3.80
CA LEU A 53 23.88 -2.80 -3.18
C LEU A 53 22.90 -3.99 -3.17
N GLY A 54 21.62 -3.76 -2.87
CA GLY A 54 20.66 -4.85 -2.66
C GLY A 54 20.27 -5.58 -3.94
N ASP A 55 20.09 -4.85 -5.05
CA ASP A 55 19.70 -5.48 -6.32
C ASP A 55 20.79 -6.45 -6.85
N PRO A 56 22.11 -6.10 -6.85
CA PRO A 56 23.15 -7.07 -7.18
C PRO A 56 23.17 -8.31 -6.28
N ILE A 57 23.02 -8.13 -4.97
CA ILE A 57 22.99 -9.24 -3.99
C ILE A 57 21.80 -10.18 -4.26
N GLU A 58 20.63 -9.61 -4.58
CA GLU A 58 19.45 -10.40 -4.92
C GLU A 58 19.65 -11.22 -6.20
N ILE A 59 20.18 -10.59 -7.26
CA ILE A 59 20.43 -11.30 -8.52
C ILE A 59 21.52 -12.36 -8.37
N GLU A 60 22.55 -12.11 -7.56
CA GLU A 60 23.56 -13.12 -7.23
C GLU A 60 22.92 -14.31 -6.50
N GLY A 61 22.15 -14.06 -5.44
CA GLY A 61 21.45 -15.11 -4.70
C GLY A 61 20.51 -15.94 -5.58
N LEU A 62 19.75 -15.29 -6.47
CA LEU A 62 18.91 -15.96 -7.47
C LEU A 62 19.76 -16.80 -8.44
N THR A 63 20.82 -16.23 -9.01
CA THR A 63 21.68 -16.90 -9.99
C THR A 63 22.33 -18.15 -9.39
N GLU A 64 22.92 -18.03 -8.21
CA GLU A 64 23.53 -19.15 -7.50
C GLU A 64 22.50 -20.21 -7.08
N SER A 65 21.28 -19.80 -6.74
CA SER A 65 20.23 -20.76 -6.39
C SER A 65 19.79 -21.64 -7.57
N PHE A 66 19.74 -21.09 -8.79
CA PHE A 66 19.31 -21.81 -10.00
C PHE A 66 20.43 -22.69 -10.60
N LYS A 67 21.70 -22.30 -10.47
CA LYS A 67 22.86 -23.01 -11.03
C LYS A 67 22.94 -24.50 -10.66
N LYS A 68 22.44 -24.87 -9.48
CA LYS A 68 22.38 -26.27 -9.01
C LYS A 68 21.47 -27.14 -9.89
N TYR A 69 20.45 -26.56 -10.51
CA TYR A 69 19.37 -27.30 -11.16
C TYR A 69 19.37 -27.16 -12.69
N THR A 70 19.96 -26.10 -13.22
CA THR A 70 19.93 -25.84 -14.66
C THR A 70 21.15 -25.08 -15.18
N GLN A 71 21.45 -25.33 -16.45
CA GLN A 71 22.40 -24.57 -17.27
C GLN A 71 21.71 -23.75 -18.37
N ASN A 72 20.38 -23.79 -18.44
CA ASN A 72 19.60 -23.01 -19.38
C ASN A 72 19.72 -21.52 -19.06
N LYS A 73 19.74 -20.69 -20.11
CA LYS A 73 19.97 -19.26 -20.02
C LYS A 73 18.81 -18.49 -20.64
N HIS A 74 18.62 -17.24 -20.22
CA HIS A 74 17.68 -16.29 -20.83
C HIS A 74 16.25 -16.82 -21.05
N TYR A 75 15.68 -17.53 -20.07
CA TYR A 75 14.32 -18.07 -20.15
C TYR A 75 13.38 -17.56 -19.04
N CYS A 76 13.92 -17.04 -17.94
CA CYS A 76 13.15 -16.57 -16.80
C CYS A 76 13.13 -15.04 -16.72
N ALA A 77 11.96 -14.43 -16.86
CA ALA A 77 11.79 -13.00 -16.73
C ALA A 77 12.05 -12.52 -15.28
N LEU A 78 12.66 -11.35 -15.15
CA LEU A 78 12.77 -10.58 -13.91
C LEU A 78 11.88 -9.34 -13.99
N GLY A 79 11.19 -9.05 -12.89
CA GLY A 79 10.51 -7.77 -12.71
C GLY A 79 10.21 -7.47 -11.24
N SER A 80 9.79 -6.23 -10.96
CA SER A 80 9.33 -5.81 -9.63
C SER A 80 8.23 -4.77 -9.77
N VAL A 81 7.10 -5.00 -9.10
CA VAL A 81 5.97 -4.06 -9.01
C VAL A 81 6.36 -2.74 -8.34
N LYS A 82 7.46 -2.72 -7.57
CA LYS A 82 7.95 -1.52 -6.89
C LYS A 82 8.33 -0.43 -7.90
N SER A 83 8.70 -0.82 -9.13
CA SER A 83 8.89 0.15 -10.21
C SER A 83 7.62 0.93 -10.56
N ASN A 84 6.43 0.36 -10.35
CA ASN A 84 5.15 0.99 -10.69
C ASN A 84 4.52 1.78 -9.53
N ILE A 85 4.64 1.28 -8.31
CA ILE A 85 3.89 1.80 -7.15
C ILE A 85 4.78 2.18 -5.95
N GLY A 86 6.10 2.09 -6.11
CA GLY A 86 7.05 2.26 -5.02
C GLY A 86 7.08 1.09 -4.03
N HIS A 87 7.84 1.25 -2.95
CA HIS A 87 7.96 0.21 -1.93
C HIS A 87 6.85 0.32 -0.88
N CYS A 88 5.83 -0.53 -0.97
CA CYS A 88 4.70 -0.56 -0.02
C CYS A 88 5.03 -1.18 1.35
N LEU A 89 6.27 -1.09 1.82
CA LEU A 89 6.78 -1.66 3.08
C LEU A 89 6.20 -3.07 3.39
N THR A 90 5.39 -3.20 4.43
CA THR A 90 4.76 -4.44 4.89
C THR A 90 3.84 -5.08 3.85
N ALA A 91 3.28 -4.30 2.92
CA ALA A 91 2.45 -4.80 1.84
C ALA A 91 3.24 -5.19 0.57
N ALA A 92 4.57 -5.00 0.55
CA ALA A 92 5.37 -5.21 -0.66
C ALA A 92 5.28 -6.64 -1.22
N GLY A 93 5.28 -7.66 -0.36
CA GLY A 93 5.11 -9.05 -0.78
C GLY A 93 3.74 -9.29 -1.42
N MET A 94 2.67 -8.76 -0.83
CA MET A 94 1.32 -8.88 -1.38
C MET A 94 1.14 -8.10 -2.68
N SER A 95 1.74 -6.91 -2.82
CA SER A 95 1.71 -6.17 -4.08
C SER A 95 2.34 -6.98 -5.23
N GLY A 96 3.50 -7.61 -4.98
CA GLY A 96 4.16 -8.48 -5.96
C GLY A 96 3.33 -9.72 -6.27
N PHE A 97 2.75 -10.35 -5.24
CA PHE A 97 1.86 -11.50 -5.41
C PHE A 97 0.62 -11.18 -6.24
N ILE A 98 -0.03 -10.02 -6.02
CA ILE A 98 -1.19 -9.58 -6.80
C ILE A 98 -0.81 -9.37 -8.27
N LYS A 99 0.32 -8.70 -8.54
CA LYS A 99 0.85 -8.53 -9.90
C LYS A 99 1.07 -9.89 -10.57
N LEU A 100 1.68 -10.85 -9.87
CA LEU A 100 1.91 -12.20 -10.38
C LEU A 100 0.59 -12.92 -10.69
N MET A 101 -0.39 -12.88 -9.78
CA MET A 101 -1.70 -13.49 -10.00
C MET A 101 -2.42 -12.91 -11.22
N LEU A 102 -2.36 -11.59 -11.42
CA LEU A 102 -2.88 -10.92 -12.61
C LEU A 102 -2.12 -11.32 -13.87
N ALA A 103 -0.79 -11.44 -13.80
CA ALA A 103 0.05 -11.89 -14.91
C ALA A 103 -0.33 -13.32 -15.36
N LEU A 104 -0.57 -14.23 -14.41
CA LEU A 104 -1.07 -15.59 -14.69
C LEU A 104 -2.48 -15.54 -15.30
N GLN A 105 -3.41 -14.77 -14.71
CA GLN A 105 -4.78 -14.63 -15.19
C GLN A 105 -4.84 -14.12 -16.63
N HIS A 106 -4.01 -13.13 -16.95
CA HIS A 106 -3.96 -12.54 -18.29
C HIS A 106 -3.00 -13.25 -19.24
N LYS A 107 -2.26 -14.27 -18.77
CA LYS A 107 -1.25 -15.02 -19.53
C LYS A 107 -0.25 -14.08 -20.22
N LYS A 108 0.20 -13.06 -19.51
CA LYS A 108 1.12 -12.01 -20.00
C LYS A 108 2.17 -11.68 -18.97
N LEU A 109 3.38 -11.39 -19.43
CA LEU A 109 4.46 -10.86 -18.59
C LEU A 109 4.40 -9.32 -18.64
N PRO A 110 4.04 -8.65 -17.53
CA PRO A 110 3.98 -7.19 -17.49
C PRO A 110 5.39 -6.58 -17.45
N PRO A 111 5.58 -5.38 -18.04
CA PRO A 111 6.88 -4.71 -18.00
C PRO A 111 7.23 -4.29 -16.57
N THR A 112 8.50 -4.43 -16.20
CA THR A 112 9.11 -3.63 -15.13
C THR A 112 9.54 -2.30 -15.73
N ILE A 113 9.12 -1.20 -15.12
CA ILE A 113 9.36 0.15 -15.67
C ILE A 113 10.58 0.81 -15.01
N HIS A 114 10.93 2.02 -15.47
CA HIS A 114 12.16 2.73 -15.06
C HIS A 114 13.45 1.93 -15.32
N PHE A 115 13.44 1.09 -16.37
CA PHE A 115 14.57 0.28 -16.78
C PHE A 115 15.00 0.64 -18.21
N GLU A 116 16.12 1.36 -18.31
CA GLU A 116 16.77 1.71 -19.58
C GLU A 116 18.13 1.03 -19.72
N LYS A 117 18.90 1.04 -18.63
CA LYS A 117 20.24 0.45 -18.55
C LYS A 117 20.32 -0.43 -17.31
N LEU A 118 20.91 -1.61 -17.47
CA LEU A 118 21.17 -2.52 -16.35
C LEU A 118 22.20 -1.92 -15.38
N ASN A 119 22.03 -2.20 -14.10
CA ASN A 119 23.01 -1.86 -13.07
C ASN A 119 24.37 -2.50 -13.43
N GLU A 120 25.44 -1.71 -13.39
CA GLU A 120 26.80 -2.12 -13.78
C GLU A 120 27.37 -3.27 -12.94
N HIS A 121 26.82 -3.51 -11.75
CA HIS A 121 27.21 -4.60 -10.86
C HIS A 121 26.40 -5.89 -11.10
N ILE A 122 25.49 -5.91 -12.08
CA ILE A 122 24.65 -7.06 -12.41
C ILE A 122 25.04 -7.63 -13.77
N GLY A 123 25.45 -8.90 -13.81
CA GLY A 123 25.72 -9.64 -15.04
C GLY A 123 24.63 -10.68 -15.33
N LEU A 124 23.91 -10.54 -16.44
CA LEU A 124 22.81 -11.46 -16.81
C LEU A 124 23.13 -12.41 -17.97
N ASP A 125 24.16 -12.13 -18.78
CA ASP A 125 24.43 -12.82 -20.06
C ASP A 125 24.55 -14.35 -19.93
N ASN A 126 25.01 -14.85 -18.79
CA ASN A 126 25.20 -16.27 -18.53
C ASN A 126 24.26 -16.83 -17.45
N THR A 127 23.13 -16.16 -17.22
CA THR A 127 22.16 -16.56 -16.20
C THR A 127 20.84 -17.01 -16.86
N PRO A 128 19.96 -17.71 -16.12
CA PRO A 128 18.58 -17.97 -16.54
C PRO A 128 17.78 -16.70 -16.84
N PHE A 129 18.22 -15.56 -16.32
CA PHE A 129 17.38 -14.40 -16.14
C PHE A 129 17.57 -13.31 -17.19
N TYR A 130 16.47 -12.63 -17.52
CA TYR A 130 16.48 -11.39 -18.31
C TYR A 130 15.48 -10.40 -17.73
N VAL A 131 15.74 -9.09 -17.84
CA VAL A 131 14.80 -8.07 -17.37
C VAL A 131 13.66 -7.89 -18.38
N ASN A 132 12.41 -8.06 -17.93
CA ASN A 132 11.26 -7.86 -18.80
C ASN A 132 10.82 -6.39 -18.85
N SER A 133 11.22 -5.66 -19.88
CA SER A 133 10.88 -4.23 -20.04
C SER A 133 9.66 -3.94 -20.92
N LYS A 134 9.03 -4.96 -21.50
CA LYS A 134 7.88 -4.83 -22.41
C LYS A 134 6.74 -5.76 -22.00
N LEU A 135 5.52 -5.39 -22.35
CA LEU A 135 4.39 -6.31 -22.26
C LEU A 135 4.55 -7.40 -23.32
N GLN A 136 4.55 -8.66 -22.89
CA GLN A 136 4.65 -9.80 -23.80
C GLN A 136 3.69 -10.93 -23.40
N HIS A 137 3.40 -11.82 -24.34
CA HIS A 137 2.69 -13.05 -24.02
C HIS A 137 3.55 -13.93 -23.11
N TRP A 138 2.89 -14.60 -22.18
CA TRP A 138 3.56 -15.56 -21.30
C TRP A 138 3.38 -16.95 -21.90
N ASP A 139 4.31 -17.33 -22.77
CA ASP A 139 4.29 -18.62 -23.45
C ASP A 139 4.88 -19.72 -22.56
N LEU A 140 4.44 -20.97 -22.75
CA LEU A 140 4.89 -22.10 -21.92
C LEU A 140 6.31 -22.56 -22.25
N ASN A 141 6.79 -22.36 -23.49
CA ASN A 141 8.13 -22.72 -23.93
C ASN A 141 8.59 -24.13 -23.51
N GLY A 142 7.68 -25.11 -23.56
CA GLY A 142 7.93 -26.50 -23.18
C GLY A 142 7.59 -26.86 -21.72
N ALA A 143 7.25 -25.88 -20.87
CA ALA A 143 6.74 -26.14 -19.52
C ALA A 143 5.29 -26.66 -19.56
N GLU A 144 4.92 -27.50 -18.60
CA GLU A 144 3.54 -28.02 -18.48
C GLU A 144 2.53 -26.93 -18.09
N LYS A 145 2.98 -25.96 -17.30
CA LYS A 145 2.16 -24.88 -16.75
C LYS A 145 3.03 -23.64 -16.49
N ARG A 146 2.45 -22.45 -16.58
CA ARG A 146 3.11 -21.20 -16.19
C ARG A 146 3.45 -21.24 -14.71
N GLN A 147 4.72 -21.08 -14.36
CA GLN A 147 5.17 -20.98 -12.98
C GLN A 147 6.02 -19.74 -12.77
N ALA A 148 5.87 -19.15 -11.59
CA ALA A 148 6.57 -17.96 -11.18
C ALA A 148 6.81 -17.96 -9.68
N ALA A 149 7.72 -17.11 -9.23
CA ALA A 149 7.97 -16.93 -7.82
C ALA A 149 7.99 -15.46 -7.40
N VAL A 150 7.74 -15.21 -6.11
CA VAL A 150 7.83 -13.90 -5.47
C VAL A 150 8.87 -13.97 -4.36
N SER A 151 9.80 -13.02 -4.34
CA SER A 151 10.76 -12.83 -3.25
C SER A 151 10.44 -11.57 -2.45
N SER A 152 10.59 -11.63 -1.13
CA SER A 152 10.45 -10.47 -0.25
C SER A 152 11.44 -10.54 0.90
N PHE A 153 12.26 -9.51 1.06
CA PHE A 153 13.32 -9.45 2.05
C PHE A 153 13.09 -8.29 3.00
N GLY A 154 12.96 -8.58 4.29
CA GLY A 154 12.78 -7.57 5.32
C GLY A 154 14.11 -6.94 5.70
N PHE A 155 14.13 -5.64 5.97
CA PHE A 155 15.35 -4.94 6.39
C PHE A 155 15.96 -5.48 7.69
N SER A 156 15.21 -6.23 8.51
CA SER A 156 15.70 -6.93 9.70
C SER A 156 16.36 -8.29 9.38
N GLY A 157 16.48 -8.61 8.09
CA GLY A 157 17.05 -9.85 7.58
C GLY A 157 16.07 -11.02 7.44
N THR A 158 14.76 -10.85 7.69
CA THR A 158 13.79 -11.94 7.49
C THR A 158 13.41 -12.05 6.03
N ASN A 159 13.64 -13.20 5.42
CA ASN A 159 13.39 -13.45 4.00
C ASN A 159 12.19 -14.35 3.79
N ALA A 160 11.48 -14.16 2.68
CA ALA A 160 10.39 -15.02 2.23
C ALA A 160 10.46 -15.26 0.73
N HIS A 161 10.14 -16.49 0.31
CA HIS A 161 10.04 -16.87 -1.10
C HIS A 161 8.82 -17.77 -1.30
N VAL A 162 8.04 -17.52 -2.35
CA VAL A 162 6.80 -18.26 -2.67
C VAL A 162 6.78 -18.60 -4.14
N VAL A 163 6.49 -19.86 -4.47
CA VAL A 163 6.29 -20.33 -5.84
C VAL A 163 4.81 -20.55 -6.12
N VAL A 164 4.35 -20.00 -7.24
CA VAL A 164 2.97 -20.08 -7.72
C VAL A 164 2.97 -20.69 -9.12
N ALA A 165 1.99 -21.55 -9.39
CA ALA A 165 1.72 -22.07 -10.71
C ALA A 165 0.31 -21.68 -11.14
N GLU A 166 0.08 -21.53 -12.44
CA GLU A 166 -1.27 -21.42 -12.96
C GLU A 166 -2.11 -22.65 -12.60
N TYR A 167 -3.40 -22.41 -12.38
CA TYR A 167 -4.37 -23.47 -12.20
C TYR A 167 -5.01 -23.79 -13.55
N VAL A 168 -4.84 -25.02 -14.02
CA VAL A 168 -5.50 -25.53 -15.23
C VAL A 168 -6.67 -26.40 -14.78
N ASN A 169 -7.89 -25.98 -15.12
CA ASN A 169 -9.08 -26.77 -14.79
C ASN A 169 -9.24 -27.91 -15.81
N VAL A 170 -8.72 -29.09 -15.48
CA VAL A 170 -8.75 -30.28 -16.34
C VAL A 170 -10.11 -30.99 -16.28
N ASP A 171 -10.91 -30.73 -15.23
CA ASP A 171 -12.20 -31.36 -14.95
C ASP A 171 -13.35 -30.34 -15.03
N ALA A 172 -13.37 -29.50 -16.07
CA ALA A 172 -14.47 -28.56 -16.32
C ALA A 172 -15.75 -29.32 -16.71
N ARG A 173 -16.40 -29.94 -15.72
CA ARG A 173 -17.70 -30.60 -15.86
C ARG A 173 -18.78 -29.54 -15.86
N GLU A 174 -19.70 -29.65 -16.81
CA GLU A 174 -20.90 -28.83 -16.82
C GLU A 174 -21.72 -29.06 -15.53
N PRO A 175 -22.29 -27.99 -14.94
CA PRO A 175 -23.16 -28.13 -13.77
C PRO A 175 -24.30 -29.10 -14.06
N SER A 176 -24.53 -30.05 -13.14
CA SER A 176 -25.37 -31.22 -13.39
C SER A 176 -26.86 -30.88 -13.57
N SER A 177 -27.33 -29.84 -12.88
CA SER A 177 -28.70 -29.33 -12.94
C SER A 177 -28.85 -28.06 -12.09
N VAL A 178 -29.76 -27.18 -12.50
CA VAL A 178 -30.16 -25.98 -11.75
C VAL A 178 -31.67 -25.81 -11.79
N ILE A 179 -32.27 -25.52 -10.65
CA ILE A 179 -33.70 -25.28 -10.52
C ILE A 179 -34.01 -23.86 -10.99
N THR A 180 -34.87 -23.75 -11.99
CA THR A 180 -35.31 -22.47 -12.58
C THR A 180 -36.83 -22.40 -12.62
N GLN A 181 -37.38 -21.19 -12.65
CA GLN A 181 -38.81 -20.97 -12.86
C GLN A 181 -39.01 -20.49 -14.29
N ASN A 182 -39.46 -21.39 -15.19
CA ASN A 182 -39.63 -21.10 -16.62
C ASN A 182 -38.34 -20.54 -17.26
N GLY A 183 -37.17 -21.11 -16.90
CA GLY A 183 -35.87 -20.63 -17.37
C GLY A 183 -35.35 -19.36 -16.69
N LYS A 184 -36.07 -18.81 -15.71
CA LYS A 184 -35.64 -17.65 -14.92
C LYS A 184 -34.87 -18.07 -13.67
N PHE A 185 -33.80 -17.33 -13.40
CA PHE A 185 -32.90 -17.45 -12.27
C PHE A 185 -33.17 -16.34 -11.26
N ILE A 186 -32.95 -16.63 -9.98
CA ILE A 186 -32.96 -15.64 -8.92
C ILE A 186 -31.61 -14.91 -8.90
N ILE A 187 -31.63 -13.58 -8.95
CA ILE A 187 -30.45 -12.73 -8.79
C ILE A 187 -30.64 -11.87 -7.54
N PRO A 188 -30.03 -12.24 -6.40
CA PRO A 188 -30.15 -11.47 -5.16
C PRO A 188 -29.08 -10.38 -5.06
N LEU A 189 -29.49 -9.19 -4.60
CA LEU A 189 -28.63 -8.10 -4.18
C LEU A 189 -29.03 -7.64 -2.78
N SER A 190 -28.04 -7.25 -2.00
CA SER A 190 -28.22 -6.84 -0.61
C SER A 190 -27.24 -5.74 -0.23
N ALA A 191 -27.65 -4.82 0.63
CA ALA A 191 -26.77 -3.83 1.24
C ALA A 191 -27.22 -3.42 2.64
N LYS A 192 -26.37 -2.68 3.35
CA LYS A 192 -26.67 -2.17 4.71
C LYS A 192 -27.77 -1.11 4.71
N ASN A 193 -27.89 -0.34 3.63
CA ASN A 193 -28.90 0.71 3.45
C ASN A 193 -29.25 0.89 1.96
N ASN A 194 -30.27 1.72 1.69
CA ASN A 194 -30.83 1.90 0.36
C ASN A 194 -29.83 2.56 -0.61
N GLU A 195 -29.04 3.52 -0.13
CA GLU A 195 -28.03 4.21 -0.93
C GLU A 195 -26.96 3.22 -1.45
N GLN A 196 -26.42 2.37 -0.57
CA GLN A 196 -25.45 1.36 -0.99
C GLN A 196 -26.09 0.25 -1.84
N LEU A 197 -27.38 -0.03 -1.68
CA LEU A 197 -28.10 -0.97 -2.55
C LEU A 197 -28.22 -0.41 -3.98
N GLN A 198 -28.56 0.87 -4.11
CA GLN A 198 -28.60 1.60 -5.38
C GLN A 198 -27.22 1.63 -6.05
N GLN A 199 -26.16 1.99 -5.30
CA GLN A 199 -24.79 1.99 -5.83
C GLN A 199 -24.35 0.60 -6.26
N LYS A 200 -24.65 -0.45 -5.48
CA LYS A 200 -24.31 -1.84 -5.80
C LYS A 200 -25.02 -2.32 -7.08
N ALA A 201 -26.27 -1.91 -7.28
CA ALA A 201 -27.00 -2.18 -8.51
C ALA A 201 -26.36 -1.46 -9.71
N ALA A 202 -25.99 -0.18 -9.56
CA ALA A 202 -25.30 0.58 -10.59
C ALA A 202 -23.92 0.00 -10.96
N ASP A 203 -23.13 -0.42 -9.97
CA ASP A 203 -21.83 -1.04 -10.18
C ASP A 203 -21.97 -2.39 -10.92
N LEU A 204 -23.00 -3.19 -10.59
CA LEU A 204 -23.30 -4.42 -11.30
C LEU A 204 -23.72 -4.16 -12.75
N LEU A 205 -24.59 -3.17 -12.99
CA LEU A 205 -25.00 -2.79 -14.34
C LEU A 205 -23.79 -2.38 -15.19
N LYS A 206 -22.93 -1.52 -14.64
CA LYS A 206 -21.69 -1.08 -15.32
C LYS A 206 -20.76 -2.25 -15.60
N PHE A 207 -20.63 -3.19 -14.66
CA PHE A 207 -19.82 -4.39 -14.85
C PHE A 207 -20.35 -5.28 -15.97
N ILE A 208 -21.66 -5.52 -16.00
CA ILE A 208 -22.32 -6.33 -17.04
C ILE A 208 -22.12 -5.71 -18.42
N GLN A 209 -22.30 -4.39 -18.53
CA GLN A 209 -22.15 -3.67 -19.81
C GLN A 209 -20.70 -3.61 -20.31
N ALA A 210 -19.72 -3.64 -19.41
CA ALA A 210 -18.31 -3.55 -19.76
C ALA A 210 -17.66 -4.90 -20.12
N ASN A 211 -18.29 -6.03 -19.78
CA ASN A 211 -17.72 -7.35 -19.94
C ASN A 211 -18.67 -8.26 -20.72
N GLU A 212 -18.28 -8.67 -21.93
CA GLU A 212 -18.96 -9.72 -22.70
C GLU A 212 -17.93 -10.71 -23.26
N PRO A 213 -18.22 -12.03 -23.24
CA PRO A 213 -19.42 -12.70 -22.71
C PRO A 213 -19.33 -13.04 -21.21
N ILE A 214 -20.44 -12.90 -20.46
CA ILE A 214 -20.57 -13.36 -19.06
C ILE A 214 -21.40 -14.63 -19.01
N ASN A 215 -20.89 -15.67 -18.33
CA ASN A 215 -21.69 -16.86 -18.03
C ASN A 215 -22.75 -16.52 -16.97
N PHE A 216 -24.02 -16.49 -17.39
CA PHE A 216 -25.15 -16.07 -16.56
C PHE A 216 -25.38 -16.97 -15.34
N LEU A 217 -25.16 -18.29 -15.49
CA LEU A 217 -25.31 -19.26 -14.40
C LEU A 217 -24.27 -19.02 -13.29
N ASN A 218 -23.01 -18.78 -13.66
CA ASN A 218 -21.94 -18.44 -12.74
C ASN A 218 -22.19 -17.08 -12.04
N LEU A 219 -22.75 -16.11 -12.76
CA LEU A 219 -23.15 -14.81 -12.19
C LEU A 219 -24.23 -14.99 -11.11
N ALA A 220 -25.32 -15.70 -11.43
CA ALA A 220 -26.40 -15.98 -10.51
C ALA A 220 -25.88 -16.70 -9.25
N TYR A 221 -25.11 -17.76 -9.45
CA TYR A 221 -24.52 -18.54 -8.37
C TYR A 221 -23.61 -17.69 -7.47
N THR A 222 -22.75 -16.86 -8.05
CA THR A 222 -21.83 -16.00 -7.29
C THR A 222 -22.58 -15.00 -6.41
N LEU A 223 -23.65 -14.38 -6.93
CA LEU A 223 -24.45 -13.42 -6.15
C LEU A 223 -25.25 -14.09 -5.04
N GLN A 224 -25.67 -15.34 -5.26
CA GLN A 224 -26.41 -16.15 -4.28
C GLN A 224 -25.53 -16.64 -3.13
N VAL A 225 -24.41 -17.32 -3.42
CA VAL A 225 -23.59 -17.98 -2.38
C VAL A 225 -22.35 -17.19 -1.95
N GLY A 226 -21.96 -16.19 -2.74
CA GLY A 226 -20.70 -15.46 -2.57
C GLY A 226 -20.87 -14.06 -1.97
N ARG A 227 -22.05 -13.72 -1.44
CA ARG A 227 -22.36 -12.41 -0.86
C ARG A 227 -23.23 -12.58 0.39
N ASP A 228 -22.96 -11.78 1.42
CA ASP A 228 -23.76 -11.76 2.64
C ASP A 228 -25.15 -11.17 2.38
N ALA A 229 -26.19 -11.76 2.98
CA ALA A 229 -27.56 -11.28 2.89
C ALA A 229 -27.85 -10.19 3.93
N MET A 230 -27.63 -8.93 3.56
CA MET A 230 -27.80 -7.73 4.40
C MET A 230 -29.28 -7.28 4.53
N GLU A 231 -29.49 -6.13 5.17
CA GLU A 231 -30.77 -5.60 5.65
C GLU A 231 -31.69 -5.05 4.56
N GLU A 232 -31.14 -4.34 3.57
CA GLU A 232 -31.86 -3.91 2.38
C GLU A 232 -31.64 -4.93 1.28
N ARG A 233 -32.72 -5.49 0.74
CA ARG A 233 -32.67 -6.60 -0.21
C ARG A 233 -33.45 -6.26 -1.48
N LEU A 234 -32.86 -6.63 -2.60
CA LEU A 234 -33.40 -6.51 -3.94
C LEU A 234 -33.21 -7.85 -4.66
N GLY A 235 -34.26 -8.35 -5.28
CA GLY A 235 -34.26 -9.62 -5.98
C GLY A 235 -34.81 -9.47 -7.38
N PHE A 236 -34.14 -10.08 -8.36
CA PHE A 236 -34.64 -10.17 -9.73
C PHE A 236 -34.91 -11.62 -10.09
N LEU A 237 -36.02 -11.87 -10.79
CA LEU A 237 -36.27 -13.13 -11.47
C LEU A 237 -36.12 -12.90 -12.99
N VAL A 238 -35.06 -13.44 -13.58
CA VAL A 238 -34.63 -13.11 -14.95
C VAL A 238 -34.02 -14.30 -15.68
N SER A 239 -34.19 -14.38 -17.01
CA SER A 239 -33.69 -15.47 -17.85
C SER A 239 -32.41 -15.13 -18.63
N SER A 240 -31.98 -13.88 -18.64
CA SER A 240 -30.77 -13.45 -19.35
C SER A 240 -30.07 -12.27 -18.68
N VAL A 241 -28.80 -12.06 -19.08
CA VAL A 241 -27.99 -10.91 -18.68
C VAL A 241 -28.61 -9.60 -19.19
N ASP A 242 -29.16 -9.56 -20.40
CA ASP A 242 -29.83 -8.38 -20.95
C ASP A 242 -31.07 -8.01 -20.15
N GLN A 243 -31.89 -9.01 -19.80
CA GLN A 243 -33.08 -8.77 -18.99
C GLN A 243 -32.71 -8.27 -17.59
N LEU A 244 -31.63 -8.80 -17.00
CA LEU A 244 -31.08 -8.30 -15.76
C LEU A 244 -30.64 -6.83 -15.89
N ALA A 245 -29.89 -6.49 -16.94
CA ALA A 245 -29.43 -5.14 -17.18
C ALA A 245 -30.59 -4.14 -17.35
N SER A 246 -31.62 -4.50 -18.12
CA SER A 246 -32.82 -3.67 -18.30
C SER A 246 -33.55 -3.43 -16.98
N LYS A 247 -33.75 -4.48 -16.16
CA LYS A 247 -34.45 -4.35 -14.87
C LYS A 247 -33.65 -3.57 -13.83
N ILE A 248 -32.32 -3.73 -13.80
CA ILE A 248 -31.45 -2.90 -12.96
C ILE A 248 -31.54 -1.44 -13.39
N SER A 249 -31.54 -1.15 -14.70
CA SER A 249 -31.69 0.22 -15.20
C SER A 249 -33.04 0.84 -14.79
N ALA A 250 -34.14 0.10 -14.91
CA ALA A 250 -35.46 0.55 -14.46
C ALA A 250 -35.49 0.82 -12.95
N TYR A 251 -34.88 -0.07 -12.14
CA TYR A 251 -34.76 0.11 -10.70
C TYR A 251 -33.98 1.38 -10.32
N ILE A 252 -32.84 1.64 -10.99
CA ILE A 252 -32.01 2.83 -10.75
C ILE A 252 -32.75 4.12 -11.13
N LYS A 253 -33.60 4.08 -12.17
CA LYS A 253 -34.46 5.20 -12.58
C LYS A 253 -35.63 5.45 -11.63
N GLY A 254 -35.87 4.57 -10.65
CA GLY A 254 -36.98 4.67 -9.71
C GLY A 254 -38.34 4.28 -10.31
N GLU A 255 -38.35 3.47 -11.37
CA GLU A 255 -39.59 2.90 -11.91
C GLU A 255 -40.27 2.00 -10.87
N LYS A 256 -41.59 2.09 -10.75
CA LYS A 256 -42.39 1.30 -9.82
C LYS A 256 -43.00 0.08 -10.53
N ASP A 257 -43.34 -0.94 -9.75
CA ASP A 257 -44.05 -2.14 -10.21
C ASP A 257 -43.36 -2.88 -11.37
N ILE A 258 -42.03 -2.92 -11.34
CA ILE A 258 -41.23 -3.66 -12.32
C ILE A 258 -41.51 -5.16 -12.15
N GLU A 259 -42.00 -5.81 -13.22
CA GLU A 259 -42.33 -7.22 -13.20
C GLU A 259 -41.14 -8.08 -12.76
N ASP A 260 -41.39 -9.06 -11.88
CA ASP A 260 -40.39 -10.00 -11.40
C ASP A 260 -39.19 -9.32 -10.70
N VAL A 261 -39.42 -8.15 -10.10
CA VAL A 261 -38.50 -7.45 -9.21
C VAL A 261 -39.14 -7.34 -7.83
N TYR A 262 -38.38 -7.71 -6.81
CA TYR A 262 -38.83 -7.74 -5.43
C TYR A 262 -37.87 -6.91 -4.60
N GLN A 263 -38.40 -6.01 -3.76
CA GLN A 263 -37.60 -5.22 -2.85
C GLN A 263 -38.19 -5.31 -1.45
N GLY A 264 -37.32 -5.37 -0.44
CA GLY A 264 -37.74 -5.45 0.95
C GLY A 264 -36.64 -5.05 1.90
N GLN A 265 -37.07 -4.67 3.11
CA GLN A 265 -36.20 -4.39 4.22
C GLN A 265 -36.48 -5.42 5.32
N VAL A 266 -35.43 -6.04 5.85
CA VAL A 266 -35.57 -7.11 6.86
C VAL A 266 -36.21 -6.60 8.15
N LYS A 267 -35.82 -5.39 8.60
CA LYS A 267 -36.30 -4.82 9.87
C LYS A 267 -37.80 -4.51 9.88
N SER A 268 -38.35 -3.99 8.77
CA SER A 268 -39.77 -3.63 8.69
C SER A 268 -40.69 -4.86 8.64
N ASN A 269 -40.18 -6.00 8.19
CA ASN A 269 -40.95 -7.23 8.01
C ASN A 269 -40.76 -8.26 9.14
N LYS A 270 -40.04 -7.91 10.21
CA LYS A 270 -39.66 -8.83 11.29
C LYS A 270 -40.87 -9.48 11.99
N ALA A 271 -41.95 -8.74 12.20
CA ALA A 271 -43.16 -9.25 12.87
C ALA A 271 -43.94 -10.27 12.02
N GLY A 272 -43.93 -10.12 10.69
CA GLY A 272 -44.56 -11.08 9.78
C GLY A 272 -43.71 -12.33 9.54
N MET A 273 -42.38 -12.21 9.72
CA MET A 273 -41.43 -13.30 9.49
C MET A 273 -41.16 -14.17 10.71
N SER A 274 -41.42 -13.69 11.94
CA SER A 274 -41.09 -14.41 13.17
C SER A 274 -41.78 -15.78 13.29
N ILE A 275 -42.99 -15.92 12.75
CA ILE A 275 -43.76 -17.17 12.77
C ILE A 275 -43.10 -18.24 11.91
N ILE A 276 -42.54 -17.88 10.75
CA ILE A 276 -41.90 -18.80 9.81
C ILE A 276 -40.45 -19.04 10.20
N SER A 277 -39.78 -18.06 10.82
CA SER A 277 -38.35 -18.15 11.14
C SER A 277 -38.05 -18.90 12.44
N GLN A 278 -39.02 -19.02 13.35
CA GLN A 278 -38.82 -19.67 14.67
C GLN A 278 -38.92 -21.20 14.62
N ASP A 279 -39.56 -21.74 13.59
CA ASP A 279 -39.73 -23.19 13.40
C ASP A 279 -38.93 -23.61 12.16
N ASP A 280 -37.77 -24.22 12.41
CA ASP A 280 -36.85 -24.66 11.37
C ASP A 280 -37.50 -25.74 10.46
N ASP A 281 -38.30 -26.64 11.02
CA ASP A 281 -38.97 -27.73 10.27
C ASP A 281 -40.07 -27.17 9.35
N MET A 282 -40.85 -26.20 9.84
CA MET A 282 -41.84 -25.50 9.04
C MET A 282 -41.18 -24.69 7.92
N ARG A 283 -40.08 -23.99 8.22
CA ARG A 283 -39.30 -23.25 7.23
C ARG A 283 -38.78 -24.17 6.13
N GLU A 284 -38.16 -25.28 6.50
CA GLU A 284 -37.63 -26.25 5.54
C GLU A 284 -38.74 -26.88 4.68
N THR A 285 -39.87 -27.24 5.29
CA THR A 285 -40.99 -27.85 4.58
C THR A 285 -41.59 -26.91 3.53
N ILE A 286 -41.78 -25.63 3.88
CA ILE A 286 -42.31 -24.61 2.97
C ILE A 286 -41.33 -24.35 1.82
N ILE A 287 -40.05 -24.18 2.14
CA ILE A 287 -38.98 -23.97 1.16
C ILE A 287 -38.92 -25.15 0.19
N ASN A 288 -38.83 -26.39 0.70
CA ASN A 288 -38.72 -27.59 -0.13
C ASN A 288 -39.96 -27.75 -1.02
N LYS A 289 -41.16 -27.46 -0.50
CA LYS A 289 -42.40 -27.48 -1.30
C LYS A 289 -42.35 -26.49 -2.46
N TRP A 290 -41.84 -25.27 -2.25
CA TRP A 290 -41.76 -24.27 -3.31
C TRP A 290 -40.65 -24.50 -4.31
N ILE A 291 -39.52 -25.06 -3.87
CA ILE A 291 -38.49 -25.56 -4.78
C ILE A 291 -39.07 -26.68 -5.65
N ASN A 292 -39.75 -27.67 -5.06
CA ASN A 292 -40.35 -28.80 -5.79
C ASN A 292 -41.51 -28.39 -6.71
N THR A 293 -42.17 -27.27 -6.44
CA THR A 293 -43.26 -26.73 -7.28
C THR A 293 -42.80 -25.60 -8.21
N ASN A 294 -41.49 -25.36 -8.33
CA ASN A 294 -40.88 -24.30 -9.16
C ASN A 294 -41.45 -22.89 -8.90
N ARG A 295 -41.78 -22.57 -7.65
CA ARG A 295 -42.30 -21.25 -7.23
C ARG A 295 -41.19 -20.36 -6.66
N LEU A 296 -40.14 -20.15 -7.45
CA LEU A 296 -39.00 -19.32 -7.10
C LEU A 296 -39.38 -17.86 -6.80
N SER A 297 -40.43 -17.31 -7.43
CA SER A 297 -40.93 -15.98 -7.11
C SER A 297 -41.37 -15.82 -5.65
N LYS A 298 -41.94 -16.87 -5.04
CA LYS A 298 -42.33 -16.87 -3.61
C LYS A 298 -41.13 -16.96 -2.69
N VAL A 299 -40.12 -17.76 -3.07
CA VAL A 299 -38.85 -17.83 -2.35
C VAL A 299 -38.18 -16.45 -2.33
N LEU A 300 -38.12 -15.79 -3.49
CA LEU A 300 -37.52 -14.47 -3.63
C LEU A 300 -38.26 -13.39 -2.84
N ASP A 301 -39.59 -13.38 -2.89
CA ASP A 301 -40.44 -12.45 -2.11
C ASP A 301 -40.22 -12.59 -0.60
N LEU A 302 -40.10 -13.81 -0.06
CA LEU A 302 -39.79 -13.99 1.35
C LEU A 302 -38.34 -13.67 1.69
N TRP A 303 -37.40 -13.98 0.80
CA TRP A 303 -36.00 -13.65 1.01
C TRP A 303 -35.80 -12.13 1.13
N VAL A 304 -36.44 -11.31 0.28
CA VAL A 304 -36.31 -9.85 0.41
C VAL A 304 -36.96 -9.31 1.70
N LYS A 305 -37.92 -10.05 2.28
CA LYS A 305 -38.55 -9.74 3.58
C LYS A 305 -37.73 -10.22 4.77
N GLY A 306 -36.61 -10.94 4.55
CA GLY A 306 -35.68 -11.34 5.59
C GLY A 306 -35.63 -12.83 5.90
N LEU A 307 -36.32 -13.68 5.13
CA LEU A 307 -36.13 -15.12 5.27
C LEU A 307 -34.69 -15.50 4.90
N GLU A 308 -34.09 -16.38 5.69
CA GLU A 308 -32.82 -17.02 5.35
C GLU A 308 -33.09 -18.22 4.43
N PHE A 309 -32.28 -18.32 3.38
CA PHE A 309 -32.43 -19.36 2.37
C PHE A 309 -31.05 -19.85 1.95
N ASP A 310 -30.84 -21.16 2.03
CA ASP A 310 -29.65 -21.80 1.51
C ASP A 310 -29.77 -21.96 -0.02
N TRP A 311 -29.16 -21.02 -0.75
CA TRP A 311 -29.13 -21.03 -2.20
C TRP A 311 -28.50 -22.28 -2.80
N SER A 312 -27.68 -23.01 -2.05
CA SER A 312 -27.05 -24.22 -2.55
C SER A 312 -28.04 -25.33 -2.88
N LYS A 313 -29.25 -25.29 -2.28
CA LYS A 313 -30.35 -26.21 -2.58
C LYS A 313 -30.95 -26.05 -3.99
N LEU A 314 -30.65 -24.95 -4.70
CA LEU A 314 -31.08 -24.75 -6.09
C LEU A 314 -30.22 -25.48 -7.12
N TYR A 315 -29.09 -26.05 -6.70
CA TYR A 315 -28.09 -26.63 -7.57
C TYR A 315 -27.91 -28.12 -7.26
N GLY A 316 -27.60 -28.90 -8.30
CA GLY A 316 -27.22 -30.29 -8.14
C GLY A 316 -25.86 -30.49 -7.48
N THR A 317 -25.30 -31.70 -7.62
CA THR A 317 -24.02 -32.08 -7.01
C THR A 317 -22.84 -31.30 -7.60
N ILE A 318 -22.87 -31.00 -8.90
CA ILE A 318 -21.85 -30.19 -9.56
C ILE A 318 -22.34 -28.73 -9.57
N LYS A 319 -21.71 -27.90 -8.75
CA LYS A 319 -22.07 -26.49 -8.59
C LYS A 319 -21.38 -25.60 -9.62
N PRO A 320 -22.01 -24.47 -10.04
CA PRO A 320 -21.38 -23.50 -10.93
C PRO A 320 -20.11 -22.88 -10.32
N GLN A 321 -19.30 -22.25 -11.17
CA GLN A 321 -18.08 -21.58 -10.73
C GLN A 321 -18.39 -20.17 -10.21
N ARG A 322 -17.69 -19.75 -9.15
CA ARG A 322 -17.73 -18.35 -8.72
C ARG A 322 -16.87 -17.51 -9.64
N ILE A 323 -17.37 -16.35 -10.01
CA ILE A 323 -16.65 -15.37 -10.84
C ILE A 323 -16.39 -14.09 -10.06
N THR A 324 -15.42 -13.30 -10.52
CA THR A 324 -15.20 -11.96 -9.98
C THR A 324 -16.38 -11.07 -10.39
N LEU A 325 -17.04 -10.51 -9.40
CA LEU A 325 -18.10 -9.50 -9.55
C LEU A 325 -17.74 -8.28 -8.70
N PRO A 326 -18.34 -7.11 -8.93
CA PRO A 326 -18.11 -5.93 -8.10
C PRO A 326 -18.20 -6.23 -6.59
N ASN A 327 -17.30 -5.60 -5.85
CA ASN A 327 -17.25 -5.70 -4.39
C ASN A 327 -18.33 -4.81 -3.76
N TYR A 328 -18.48 -4.90 -2.44
CA TYR A 328 -19.43 -4.05 -1.72
C TYR A 328 -19.01 -2.56 -1.80
N PRO A 329 -19.90 -1.65 -2.22
CA PRO A 329 -19.59 -0.23 -2.25
C PRO A 329 -19.68 0.35 -0.83
N PHE A 330 -18.57 0.37 -0.10
CA PHE A 330 -18.53 0.99 1.23
C PHE A 330 -18.85 2.49 1.15
N ALA A 331 -19.61 2.98 2.13
CA ALA A 331 -19.87 4.40 2.29
C ALA A 331 -18.55 5.15 2.46
N LYS A 332 -18.36 6.24 1.72
CA LYS A 332 -17.12 7.04 1.72
C LYS A 332 -17.21 8.18 2.74
N GLU A 333 -17.54 7.82 3.97
CA GLU A 333 -17.59 8.76 5.09
C GLU A 333 -16.17 9.11 5.52
N ARG A 334 -15.92 10.40 5.75
CA ARG A 334 -14.63 10.89 6.22
C ARG A 334 -14.52 10.69 7.73
N TYR A 335 -13.63 9.78 8.11
CA TYR A 335 -13.19 9.63 9.49
C TYR A 335 -11.72 10.08 9.55
N TRP A 336 -11.47 11.20 10.23
CA TRP A 336 -10.13 11.75 10.39
C TRP A 336 -10.00 12.35 11.79
N ILE A 337 -8.80 12.29 12.37
CA ILE A 337 -8.52 13.06 13.58
C ILE A 337 -8.49 14.51 13.15
N ASP A 338 -9.45 15.31 13.61
CA ASP A 338 -9.39 16.75 13.40
C ASP A 338 -8.03 17.23 13.89
N ALA A 339 -7.36 18.03 13.07
CA ALA A 339 -6.16 18.70 13.53
C ALA A 339 -6.59 19.41 14.81
N VAL A 340 -6.05 18.98 15.95
CA VAL A 340 -5.97 19.84 17.11
C VAL A 340 -5.31 21.06 16.51
N GLU A 341 -6.06 22.16 16.34
CA GLU A 341 -5.46 23.46 16.09
C GLU A 341 -4.27 23.45 17.01
N THR A 342 -3.06 23.54 16.47
CA THR A 342 -1.86 23.68 17.27
C THR A 342 -2.17 24.87 18.16
N ILE A 343 -2.69 24.59 19.35
CA ILE A 343 -2.46 25.37 20.54
C ILE A 343 -0.97 25.36 20.48
N HIS A 344 -0.41 26.46 19.98
CA HIS A 344 0.93 26.84 20.31
C HIS A 344 0.91 26.71 21.82
N VAL A 345 1.39 25.57 22.31
CA VAL A 345 1.92 25.46 23.64
C VAL A 345 2.94 26.56 23.60
N LYS A 346 2.55 27.74 24.09
CA LYS A 346 3.46 28.81 24.40
C LYS A 346 4.53 28.06 25.15
N SER A 347 5.67 27.88 24.49
CA SER A 347 6.87 27.41 25.15
C SER A 347 6.90 28.23 26.43
N ALA A 348 6.92 27.56 27.57
CA ALA A 348 6.97 28.20 28.87
C ALA A 348 8.37 28.83 29.10
N VAL A 349 8.89 29.47 28.06
CA VAL A 349 9.88 30.53 28.10
C VAL A 349 9.11 31.74 27.62
N ALA A 350 8.70 32.58 28.56
CA ALA A 350 8.07 33.86 28.26
C ALA A 350 8.98 34.67 27.33
N SER A 351 8.74 34.60 26.02
CA SER A 351 9.15 35.65 25.11
C SER A 351 8.27 36.85 25.46
N PRO A 352 8.81 37.94 26.03
CA PRO A 352 8.01 39.14 26.28
C PRO A 352 7.36 39.57 24.96
N GLU A 353 6.13 40.08 25.00
CA GLU A 353 5.45 40.63 23.82
C GLU A 353 6.34 41.70 23.18
N VAL A 354 7.06 41.32 22.13
CA VAL A 354 7.97 42.19 21.41
C VAL A 354 7.13 43.02 20.45
N PHE A 355 7.09 44.34 20.63
CA PHE A 355 6.28 45.24 19.80
C PHE A 355 6.63 45.17 18.31
N HIS A 356 7.90 44.98 17.99
CA HIS A 356 8.41 44.88 16.63
C HIS A 356 9.75 44.13 16.63
N PRO A 357 10.11 43.34 15.59
CA PRO A 357 11.35 42.56 15.55
C PRO A 357 12.64 43.34 15.86
N LEU A 358 12.66 44.65 15.59
CA LEU A 358 13.78 45.56 15.88
C LEU A 358 13.54 46.57 17.01
N LEU A 359 12.32 46.64 17.59
CA LEU A 359 11.95 47.55 18.69
C LEU A 359 11.19 46.73 19.74
N HIS A 360 11.91 46.21 20.73
CA HIS A 360 11.35 45.18 21.60
C HIS A 360 10.48 45.75 22.72
N SER A 361 10.91 46.87 23.33
CA SER A 361 10.17 47.54 24.39
C SER A 361 10.22 49.06 24.26
N ARG A 362 9.12 49.74 24.59
CA ARG A 362 9.09 51.20 24.70
C ARG A 362 9.74 51.64 26.01
N THR A 363 10.70 52.55 25.93
CA THR A 363 11.29 53.22 27.08
C THR A 363 10.83 54.67 27.03
N SER A 364 9.79 55.01 27.79
CA SER A 364 9.30 56.39 27.87
C SER A 364 9.27 56.82 29.32
N ASP A 365 9.94 57.93 29.63
CA ASP A 365 9.70 58.71 30.83
C ASP A 365 9.15 60.10 30.44
N LEU A 366 8.97 60.99 31.41
CA LEU A 366 8.38 62.32 31.19
C LEU A 366 9.30 63.27 30.41
N ILE A 367 10.54 62.88 30.10
CA ILE A 367 11.56 63.74 29.51
C ILE A 367 11.98 63.22 28.13
N ASP A 368 12.09 61.90 27.93
CA ASP A 368 12.41 61.30 26.62
C ASP A 368 11.53 60.09 26.25
N GLN A 369 11.21 59.98 24.95
CA GLN A 369 10.56 58.81 24.37
C GLN A 369 11.52 58.03 23.47
N GLY A 370 11.68 56.74 23.76
CA GLY A 370 12.54 55.83 23.00
C GLY A 370 12.05 54.38 22.98
N TYR A 371 12.82 53.53 22.32
CA TYR A 371 12.61 52.09 22.26
C TYR A 371 13.94 51.38 22.50
N SER A 372 13.91 50.24 23.19
CA SER A 372 15.07 49.38 23.42
C SER A 372 14.84 48.00 22.82
N SER A 373 15.93 47.38 22.36
CA SER A 373 15.92 46.04 21.77
C SER A 373 17.12 45.25 22.25
N SER A 374 16.92 43.96 22.53
CA SER A 374 17.97 43.03 22.93
C SER A 374 18.01 41.86 21.94
N PHE A 375 19.10 41.77 21.19
CA PHE A 375 19.30 40.70 20.22
C PHE A 375 20.17 39.62 20.85
N SER A 376 19.58 38.47 21.15
CA SER A 376 20.34 37.24 21.32
C SER A 376 20.60 36.66 19.93
N GLY A 377 21.79 36.11 19.67
CA GLY A 377 22.22 35.63 18.34
C GLY A 377 21.40 34.46 17.75
N SER A 378 20.20 34.22 18.27
CA SER A 378 19.25 33.18 17.90
C SER A 378 17.90 33.76 17.43
N SER A 379 17.72 35.07 17.29
CA SER A 379 16.47 35.66 16.75
C SER A 379 16.52 35.78 15.21
N GLU A 380 15.43 35.37 14.55
CA GLU A 380 15.20 35.14 13.10
C GLU A 380 15.36 36.35 12.14
N LEU A 381 16.05 37.41 12.55
CA LEU A 381 16.37 38.56 11.68
C LEU A 381 17.64 38.39 10.85
N ILE A 382 18.27 37.21 10.90
CA ILE A 382 19.45 36.87 10.11
C ILE A 382 18.99 36.30 8.77
N VAL A 383 18.86 37.17 7.76
CA VAL A 383 18.81 36.75 6.36
C VAL A 383 20.22 36.32 5.98
N SER A 384 20.53 35.02 6.10
CA SER A 384 21.78 34.46 5.60
C SER A 384 21.64 34.15 4.12
N ASP A 385 22.11 35.07 3.28
CA ASP A 385 22.44 34.76 1.89
C ASP A 385 23.78 34.01 1.85
N ALA A 386 23.90 33.09 0.90
CA ALA A 386 24.93 32.05 0.89
C ALA A 386 26.37 32.57 0.68
N GLY A 387 27.34 31.92 1.34
CA GLY A 387 28.71 31.80 0.85
C GLY A 387 29.83 32.49 1.66
N SER A 388 30.84 31.69 2.02
CA SER A 388 32.20 32.02 2.50
C SER A 388 32.44 32.11 4.03
N LYS A 389 33.40 31.29 4.49
CA LYS A 389 33.94 31.25 5.86
C LYS A 389 34.70 32.55 6.20
N ASN A 390 34.38 33.12 7.36
CA ASN A 390 35.20 33.97 8.25
C ASN A 390 36.02 35.13 7.65
N LYS A 391 35.34 36.15 7.13
CA LYS A 391 35.75 37.55 7.36
C LYS A 391 34.96 38.08 8.55
N LEU A 392 35.56 38.96 9.37
CA LEU A 392 34.81 39.84 10.29
C LEU A 392 33.63 40.44 9.52
N GLN A 393 32.43 39.90 9.69
CA GLN A 393 31.24 40.38 9.00
C GLN A 393 30.87 41.72 9.62
N ARG A 394 31.14 42.80 8.89
CA ARG A 394 30.53 44.09 9.16
C ARG A 394 29.04 43.92 8.90
N ILE A 395 28.25 43.84 9.97
CA ILE A 395 26.79 43.80 9.86
C ILE A 395 26.33 45.17 9.38
N SER A 396 26.02 45.28 8.09
CA SER A 396 25.34 46.45 7.54
C SER A 396 23.85 46.26 7.73
N LEU A 397 23.29 46.87 8.77
CA LEU A 397 21.86 47.12 8.79
C LEU A 397 21.53 48.05 7.60
N PRO A 398 20.51 47.78 6.78
CA PRO A 398 20.09 48.73 5.76
C PRO A 398 19.88 50.09 6.44
N THR A 399 20.31 51.19 5.83
CA THR A 399 20.16 52.55 6.40
C THR A 399 18.73 53.10 6.25
N TYR A 400 17.91 52.47 5.41
CA TYR A 400 16.51 52.83 5.15
C TYR A 400 15.50 52.67 6.31
N PRO A 401 15.61 51.70 7.25
CA PRO A 401 14.71 51.55 8.39
C PRO A 401 14.82 52.70 9.40
N PHE A 402 16.00 53.33 9.50
CA PHE A 402 16.23 54.47 10.39
C PHE A 402 15.83 55.82 9.79
N ALA A 403 15.55 55.88 8.48
CA ALA A 403 15.12 57.12 7.82
C ALA A 403 13.73 57.60 8.28
N LYS A 404 12.93 56.74 8.93
CA LYS A 404 11.60 57.09 9.44
C LYS A 404 11.55 57.57 10.88
N VAL A 405 12.67 57.64 11.61
CA VAL A 405 12.67 58.08 13.02
C VAL A 405 13.78 59.11 13.23
N ARG A 406 13.40 60.40 13.23
CA ARG A 406 14.25 61.50 13.72
C ARG A 406 13.86 61.81 15.15
N CYS A 407 14.78 61.72 16.10
CA CYS A 407 14.77 62.48 17.35
C CYS A 407 16.22 62.62 17.86
N TRP A 408 16.51 63.77 18.48
CA TRP A 408 17.83 64.34 18.70
C TRP A 408 18.31 64.22 20.17
N ILE A 409 19.65 64.21 20.34
CA ILE A 409 20.47 64.89 21.37
C ILE A 409 20.93 64.18 22.69
N GLN A 410 22.27 64.32 22.86
CA GLN A 410 23.20 64.49 24.01
C GLN A 410 23.44 63.48 25.18
N SER A 411 24.67 62.94 25.14
CA SER A 411 25.72 62.80 26.19
C SER A 411 25.39 62.53 27.67
N ALA A 412 25.59 61.27 28.08
CA ALA A 412 26.43 60.68 29.17
C ALA A 412 26.53 61.35 30.57
N PRO A 413 27.00 60.66 31.66
CA PRO A 413 27.36 59.23 31.85
C PRO A 413 26.88 58.55 33.17
N GLN A 414 27.07 57.22 33.19
CA GLN A 414 27.46 56.33 34.31
C GLN A 414 26.57 56.18 35.55
N GLN A 415 26.11 54.93 35.80
CA GLN A 415 26.43 54.23 37.04
C GLN A 415 26.31 52.70 36.92
N ASN A 416 27.34 52.02 37.41
CA ASN A 416 27.52 50.57 37.48
C ASN A 416 26.56 49.93 38.48
N TYR A 417 26.05 48.72 38.17
CA TYR A 417 25.94 47.65 39.17
C TYR A 417 26.22 46.27 38.55
N LYS A 418 27.15 45.56 39.18
CA LYS A 418 27.52 44.15 38.97
C LYS A 418 26.48 43.24 39.62
N ILE A 419 26.18 42.11 38.99
CA ILE A 419 25.76 40.88 39.68
C ILE A 419 26.48 39.69 39.03
N GLU A 420 27.31 39.03 39.82
CA GLU A 420 27.88 37.69 39.55
C GLU A 420 26.94 36.63 40.12
N VAL A 421 26.75 35.48 39.46
CA VAL A 421 26.65 34.16 40.13
C VAL A 421 27.08 33.01 39.20
N SER A 422 28.00 32.20 39.75
CA SER A 422 28.19 30.74 39.63
C SER A 422 28.72 30.11 38.33
N ALA A 423 29.95 29.64 38.46
CA ALA A 423 30.60 28.64 37.63
C ALA A 423 30.40 27.24 38.23
N ASP A 424 30.01 26.26 37.41
CA ASP A 424 30.62 24.93 37.46
C ASP A 424 30.22 24.05 36.26
N LYS A 425 31.11 24.02 35.25
CA LYS A 425 31.49 22.85 34.45
C LYS A 425 32.65 23.24 33.53
N LYS A 426 33.87 22.85 33.91
CA LYS A 426 35.07 22.95 33.07
C LYS A 426 34.92 22.06 31.83
N LEU A 427 34.52 22.65 30.71
CA LEU A 427 34.80 22.09 29.39
C LEU A 427 36.28 22.34 29.08
N LYS A 428 37.07 21.27 28.91
CA LYS A 428 38.43 21.36 28.39
C LYS A 428 38.34 21.87 26.95
N LEU A 429 38.82 23.10 26.71
CA LEU A 429 39.06 23.62 25.36
C LEU A 429 40.24 22.86 24.73
N VAL A 430 39.97 22.11 23.68
CA VAL A 430 41.00 21.57 22.78
C VAL A 430 41.60 22.76 22.02
N LYS A 431 42.83 23.14 22.38
CA LYS A 431 43.59 24.18 21.69
C LYS A 431 44.32 23.53 20.51
N ASN A 432 43.67 23.48 19.35
CA ASN A 432 44.25 23.44 18.00
C ASN A 432 43.23 22.86 16.99
N LEU A 433 42.16 23.63 16.74
CA LEU A 433 41.12 23.28 15.76
C LEU A 433 41.69 23.19 14.33
N GLU A 434 42.69 24.02 14.01
CA GLU A 434 43.34 24.03 12.68
C GLU A 434 44.04 22.69 12.39
N SER A 435 44.69 22.08 13.39
CA SER A 435 45.36 20.78 13.22
C SER A 435 44.38 19.61 13.07
N ILE A 436 43.13 19.77 13.53
CA ILE A 436 42.07 18.75 13.42
C ILE A 436 41.41 18.85 12.04
N GLU A 437 41.11 20.07 11.56
CA GLU A 437 40.61 20.28 10.18
C GLU A 437 41.62 19.75 9.15
N ASP A 438 42.93 19.96 9.34
CA ASP A 438 43.96 19.42 8.44
C ASP A 438 44.02 17.89 8.40
N ILE A 439 43.70 17.21 9.51
CA ILE A 439 43.66 15.74 9.54
C ILE A 439 42.38 15.24 8.88
N ILE A 440 41.25 15.92 9.09
CA ILE A 440 39.96 15.55 8.48
C ILE A 440 40.03 15.72 6.95
N ASN A 441 40.57 16.84 6.45
CA ASN A 441 40.75 17.04 5.01
C ASN A 441 41.64 15.96 4.39
N LYS A 442 42.65 15.48 5.12
CA LYS A 442 43.52 14.39 4.65
C LYS A 442 42.82 13.03 4.61
N ILE A 443 41.83 12.78 5.47
CA ILE A 443 41.00 11.57 5.44
C ILE A 443 40.05 11.64 4.24
N ASP A 444 39.42 12.80 4.02
CA ASP A 444 38.43 12.99 2.96
C ASP A 444 39.04 12.90 1.55
N ASP A 445 40.30 13.31 1.39
CA ASP A 445 41.07 13.16 0.14
C ASP A 445 41.84 11.82 0.05
N GLU A 446 41.56 10.84 0.93
CA GLU A 446 42.20 9.50 1.01
C GLU A 446 43.74 9.53 1.15
N SER A 447 44.31 10.68 1.50
CA SER A 447 45.76 10.87 1.60
C SER A 447 46.40 10.28 2.88
N ILE A 448 45.58 9.78 3.81
CA ILE A 448 46.03 9.08 5.02
C ILE A 448 45.04 7.96 5.41
N GLU A 449 45.54 6.81 5.85
CA GLU A 449 44.69 5.73 6.33
C GLU A 449 44.01 6.08 7.67
N THR A 450 42.75 5.63 7.82
CA THR A 450 41.89 5.95 8.97
C THR A 450 42.53 5.59 10.32
N ASN A 451 43.29 4.50 10.39
CA ASN A 451 44.00 4.08 11.61
C ASN A 451 45.15 5.02 12.00
N GLN A 452 45.81 5.65 11.03
CA GLN A 452 46.85 6.66 11.29
C GLN A 452 46.22 8.00 11.71
N ALA A 453 45.09 8.39 11.11
CA ALA A 453 44.37 9.60 11.48
C ALA A 453 43.83 9.57 12.92
N VAL A 454 43.31 8.42 13.36
CA VAL A 454 42.85 8.22 14.75
C VAL A 454 44.00 8.32 15.76
N LYS A 455 45.23 7.92 15.40
CA LYS A 455 46.41 8.10 16.26
C LYS A 455 46.81 9.57 16.38
N LEU A 456 46.77 10.34 15.28
CA LEU A 456 47.11 11.76 15.26
C LEU A 456 46.10 12.63 16.02
N LEU A 457 44.81 12.30 15.93
CA LEU A 457 43.75 13.00 16.68
C LEU A 457 43.86 12.75 18.19
N LYS A 458 44.31 11.55 18.61
CA LYS A 458 44.56 11.24 20.04
C LYS A 458 45.72 12.01 20.65
N THR A 459 46.67 12.49 19.84
CA THR A 459 47.79 13.32 20.32
C THR A 459 47.45 14.81 20.42
N LEU A 460 46.30 15.26 19.89
CA LEU A 460 45.84 16.65 19.89
C LEU A 460 44.78 16.95 20.97
N ALA A 461 44.29 15.93 21.68
CA ALA A 461 43.36 16.00 22.80
C ALA A 461 44.10 15.89 24.15
#